data_AF-A0A1R2CHW4-F1
#
_entry.id   AF-A0A1R2CHW4-F1
#
_cell.length_a   1.000
_cell.length_b   1.000
_cell.length_c   1.000
_cell.angle_alpha   90.00
_cell.angle_beta   90.00
_cell.angle_gamma   90.00
#
_symmetry.space_group_name_H-M   'P 1'
#
loop_
_entity.id
_entity.type
_entity.pdbx_description
1 polymer ?
#
loop_
_entity_poly.entity_id
_entity_poly.type
_entity_poly.pdbx_seq_one_letter_code
_entity_poly.pdbx_strand_id
1 'polypeptide(L)'
;MDSTIGQSCFDQAQAFKNAVKVGSVIMTKLDSHAKGGGALSTVAVTQSLITFIGTGEQFDEFEAKSFIKRVLGMGDIDRLFSMVQEVIPLNK
;
A
#
# COMPACT_ATOMS: atom_id res chain seq x y z
N MET A 1 4.68 -0.56 8.99
CA MET A 1 3.35 -0.50 9.62
C MET A 1 2.55 -1.72 9.23
N ASP A 2 1.88 -2.36 10.19
CA ASP A 2 1.02 -3.51 9.94
C ASP A 2 -0.34 -3.03 9.40
N SER A 3 -0.84 -3.56 8.28
CA SER A 3 -2.13 -3.12 7.73
C SER A 3 -3.34 -3.73 8.43
N THR A 4 -3.18 -4.77 9.24
CA THR A 4 -4.29 -5.45 9.94
C THR A 4 -4.86 -4.62 11.09
N ILE A 5 -4.09 -3.69 11.65
CA ILE A 5 -4.53 -2.82 12.77
C ILE A 5 -5.40 -1.64 12.32
N GLY A 6 -5.62 -1.48 11.01
CA GLY A 6 -6.53 -0.46 10.47
C GLY A 6 -6.18 0.96 10.91
N GLN A 7 -7.21 1.74 11.28
CA GLN A 7 -7.05 3.15 11.66
C GLN A 7 -6.21 3.35 12.93
N SER A 8 -6.08 2.35 13.80
CA SER A 8 -5.20 2.42 14.99
C SER A 8 -3.73 2.57 14.62
N CYS A 9 -3.37 2.39 13.36
CA CYS A 9 -2.05 2.73 12.85
C CYS A 9 -1.71 4.23 12.98
N PHE A 10 -2.74 5.10 13.08
CA PHE A 10 -2.56 6.54 13.27
C PHE A 10 -1.73 6.85 14.53
N ASP A 11 -2.13 6.34 15.68
CA ASP A 11 -1.48 6.66 16.96
C ASP A 11 -0.04 6.15 17.01
N GLN A 12 0.20 4.96 16.46
CA GLN A 12 1.53 4.37 16.37
C GLN A 12 2.44 5.19 15.44
N ALA A 13 1.92 5.58 14.27
CA ALA A 13 2.64 6.41 13.31
C ALA A 13 2.92 7.81 13.85
N GLN A 14 1.97 8.40 14.59
CA GLN A 14 2.12 9.69 15.25
C GLN A 14 3.21 9.65 16.31
N ALA A 15 3.18 8.65 17.18
CA ALA A 15 4.18 8.48 18.23
C ALA A 15 5.59 8.33 17.65
N PHE A 16 5.74 7.53 16.59
CA PHE A 16 7.02 7.34 15.92
C PHE A 16 7.52 8.62 15.24
N LYS A 17 6.65 9.35 14.53
CA LYS A 17 6.97 10.64 13.90
C LYS A 17 7.43 11.69 14.91
N ASN A 18 6.82 11.69 16.10
CA ASN A 18 7.19 12.64 17.15
C ASN A 18 8.56 12.32 17.77
N ALA A 19 8.97 11.05 17.73
CA ALA A 19 10.29 10.64 18.19
C ALA A 19 11.38 10.93 17.15
N VAL A 20 11.11 10.68 15.86
CA VAL A 20 12.09 10.82 14.78
C VAL A 20 11.47 11.26 13.45
N LYS A 21 12.27 11.90 12.59
CA LYS A 21 11.85 12.22 11.22
C LYS A 21 11.63 10.93 10.42
N VAL A 22 10.44 10.78 9.85
CA VAL A 22 10.08 9.65 9.01
C VAL A 22 10.32 10.01 7.54
N GLY A 23 11.21 9.28 6.87
CA GLY A 23 11.47 9.47 5.43
C GLY A 23 10.44 8.75 4.57
N SER A 24 10.27 7.45 4.82
CA SER A 24 9.33 6.59 4.12
C SER A 24 8.72 5.55 5.04
N VAL A 25 7.65 4.91 4.55
CA VAL A 25 6.90 3.87 5.25
C VAL A 25 6.91 2.61 4.42
N ILE A 26 7.06 1.47 5.09
CA ILE A 26 6.83 0.15 4.52
C ILE A 26 5.58 -0.41 5.18
N MET A 27 4.60 -0.85 4.38
CA MET A 27 3.41 -1.52 4.89
C MET A 27 3.59 -3.04 4.84
N THR A 28 3.08 -3.77 5.83
CA THR A 28 3.15 -5.24 5.86
C THR A 28 1.78 -5.85 6.07
N LYS A 29 1.60 -7.11 5.63
CA LYS A 29 0.36 -7.90 5.70
C LYS A 29 -0.81 -7.31 4.91
N LEU A 30 -0.50 -6.73 3.75
CA LEU A 30 -1.45 -6.02 2.88
C LEU A 30 -2.25 -6.95 1.94
N ASP A 31 -1.99 -8.25 2.03
CA ASP A 31 -2.72 -9.36 1.42
C ASP A 31 -4.10 -9.61 2.06
N SER A 32 -4.28 -9.16 3.31
CA SER A 32 -5.51 -9.31 4.07
C SER A 32 -6.63 -8.38 3.57
N HIS A 33 -7.87 -8.57 4.08
CA HIS A 33 -9.03 -7.65 3.96
C HIS A 33 -8.81 -6.23 4.52
N ALA A 34 -7.56 -5.77 4.60
CA ALA A 34 -7.22 -4.41 4.90
C ALA A 34 -7.80 -3.50 3.82
N LYS A 35 -8.90 -2.79 4.15
CA LYS A 35 -9.57 -1.78 3.30
C LYS A 35 -8.71 -0.53 3.05
N GLY A 36 -7.39 -0.61 3.24
CA GLY A 36 -6.45 0.49 3.09
C GLY A 36 -6.41 1.49 4.23
N GLY A 37 -7.22 1.30 5.29
CA GLY A 37 -7.34 2.23 6.41
C GLY A 37 -5.99 2.58 7.04
N GLY A 38 -5.21 1.58 7.46
CA GLY A 38 -3.93 1.83 8.12
C GLY A 38 -2.88 2.52 7.23
N ALA A 39 -2.89 2.24 5.92
CA ALA A 39 -2.03 2.91 4.97
C ALA A 39 -2.39 4.40 4.84
N LEU A 40 -3.69 4.72 4.68
CA LEU A 40 -4.17 6.09 4.60
C LEU A 40 -3.90 6.86 5.90
N SER A 41 -4.18 6.27 7.07
CA SER A 41 -3.92 6.91 8.37
C SER A 41 -2.44 7.21 8.56
N THR A 42 -1.57 6.27 8.17
CA THR A 42 -0.12 6.44 8.31
C THR A 42 0.37 7.58 7.44
N VAL A 43 -0.02 7.64 6.17
CA VAL A 43 0.39 8.73 5.28
C VAL A 43 -0.14 10.07 5.77
N ALA A 44 -1.41 10.12 6.20
CA ALA A 44 -2.03 11.33 6.73
C ALA A 44 -1.26 11.93 7.91
N VAL A 45 -0.74 11.09 8.81
CA VAL A 45 -0.04 11.57 10.00
C VAL A 45 1.45 11.76 9.78
N THR A 46 2.13 10.82 9.13
CA THR A 46 3.59 10.88 8.90
C THR A 46 3.95 11.92 7.85
N GLN A 47 3.06 12.18 6.89
CA GLN A 47 3.35 12.95 5.66
C GLN A 47 4.49 12.31 4.84
N SER A 48 4.73 11.01 5.04
CA SER A 48 5.78 10.24 4.38
C SER A 48 5.16 9.26 3.38
N LEU A 49 5.86 9.02 2.28
CA LEU A 49 5.40 8.12 1.23
C LEU A 49 5.52 6.66 1.70
N ILE A 50 4.57 5.83 1.28
CA ILE A 50 4.74 4.38 1.35
C ILE A 50 5.59 3.97 0.13
N THR A 51 6.72 3.32 0.35
CA THR A 51 7.63 2.91 -0.73
C THR A 51 7.42 1.45 -1.10
N PHE A 52 7.16 0.59 -0.12
CA PHE A 52 7.00 -0.85 -0.32
C PHE A 52 5.83 -1.43 0.46
N ILE A 53 5.34 -2.56 -0.02
CA ILE A 53 4.32 -3.37 0.62
C ILE A 53 4.79 -4.82 0.76
N GLY A 54 4.52 -5.42 1.91
CA GLY A 54 4.62 -6.86 2.13
C GLY A 54 3.24 -7.50 2.15
N THR A 55 3.05 -8.54 1.36
CA THR A 55 1.81 -9.35 1.25
C THR A 55 1.95 -10.67 2.01
N GLY A 56 2.71 -10.66 3.10
CA GLY A 56 3.03 -11.84 3.90
C GLY A 56 4.19 -12.64 3.32
N GLU A 57 3.99 -13.21 2.14
CA GLU A 57 4.98 -14.07 1.47
C GLU A 57 5.89 -13.30 0.50
N GLN A 58 5.42 -12.18 -0.03
CA GLN A 58 6.10 -11.39 -1.05
C GLN A 58 6.30 -9.95 -0.60
N PHE A 59 7.22 -9.26 -1.27
CA PHE A 59 7.60 -7.87 -1.01
C PHE A 59 7.75 -7.14 -2.35
N ASP A 60 6.94 -6.10 -2.54
CA ASP A 60 6.82 -5.38 -3.81
C ASP A 60 6.83 -3.87 -3.60
N GLU A 61 7.12 -3.13 -4.66
CA GLU A 61 6.97 -1.67 -4.70
C GLU A 61 5.51 -1.25 -4.52
N PHE A 62 5.30 -0.14 -3.81
CA PHE A 62 3.96 0.38 -3.59
C PHE A 62 3.47 1.23 -4.75
N GLU A 63 2.47 0.72 -5.48
CA GLU A 63 1.78 1.49 -6.51
C GLU A 63 0.56 2.25 -5.95
N ALA A 64 0.75 3.53 -5.63
CA ALA A 64 -0.29 4.37 -5.02
C ALA A 64 -1.59 4.46 -5.85
N LYS A 65 -1.48 4.64 -7.18
CA LYS A 65 -2.65 4.77 -8.07
C LYS A 65 -3.48 3.49 -8.09
N SER A 66 -2.80 2.34 -8.24
CA SER A 66 -3.37 1.00 -8.19
C SER A 66 -4.09 0.76 -6.85
N PHE A 67 -3.44 1.10 -5.74
CA PHE A 67 -4.00 0.97 -4.41
C PHE A 67 -5.27 1.82 -4.20
N ILE A 68 -5.26 3.09 -4.59
CA ILE A 68 -6.42 3.98 -4.42
C ILE A 68 -7.62 3.51 -5.25
N LYS A 69 -7.40 3.06 -6.49
CA LYS A 69 -8.49 2.49 -7.31
C LYS A 69 -9.15 1.28 -6.64
N ARG A 70 -8.34 0.38 -6.04
CA ARG A 70 -8.87 -0.74 -5.25
C ARG A 70 -9.67 -0.28 -4.04
N VAL A 71 -9.17 0.70 -3.28
CA VAL A 71 -9.86 1.27 -2.12
C VAL A 71 -11.21 1.89 -2.51
N LEU A 72 -11.28 2.55 -3.67
CA LEU A 72 -12.51 3.14 -4.23
C LEU A 72 -13.46 2.10 -4.88
N GLY A 73 -13.10 0.81 -4.89
CA GLY A 73 -13.92 -0.24 -5.50
C GLY A 73 -13.95 -0.21 -7.03
N MET A 74 -13.05 0.53 -7.67
CA MET A 74 -12.99 0.68 -9.14
C MET A 74 -12.25 -0.47 -9.83
N GLY A 75 -11.60 -1.36 -9.04
CA GLY A 75 -10.70 -2.38 -9.56
C GLY A 75 -9.41 -1.78 -10.14
N ASP A 76 -8.54 -2.61 -10.73
CA ASP A 76 -7.29 -2.15 -11.32
C ASP A 76 -7.08 -2.70 -12.74
N ILE A 77 -7.78 -2.08 -13.69
CA ILE A 77 -7.79 -2.48 -15.10
C ILE A 77 -6.40 -2.31 -15.74
N ASP A 78 -5.66 -1.28 -15.34
CA ASP A 78 -4.32 -1.01 -15.89
C ASP A 78 -3.38 -2.18 -15.55
N ARG A 79 -3.38 -2.62 -14.28
CA ARG A 79 -2.58 -3.77 -13.84
C ARG A 79 -3.05 -5.07 -14.48
N LEU A 80 -4.36 -5.27 -14.64
CA LEU A 80 -4.90 -6.43 -15.34
C LEU A 80 -4.38 -6.49 -16.79
N PHE A 81 -4.39 -5.36 -17.49
CA PHE A 81 -3.91 -5.27 -18.86
C PHE A 81 -2.41 -5.56 -18.96
N SER A 82 -1.60 -5.01 -18.04
CA SER A 82 -0.16 -5.28 -17.98
C SER A 82 0.13 -6.78 -17.77
N MET A 83 -0.58 -7.44 -16.85
CA MET A 83 -0.42 -8.89 -16.63
C MET A 83 -0.77 -9.70 -17.89
N VAL A 84 -1.82 -9.32 -18.63
CA VAL A 84 -2.18 -9.99 -19.88
C VAL A 84 -1.10 -9.82 -20.95
N GLN A 85 -0.49 -8.64 -21.07
CA GLN A 85 0.60 -8.39 -22.01
C GLN A 85 1.89 -9.15 -21.68
N GLU A 86 2.18 -9.37 -20.39
CA GLU A 86 3.34 -10.17 -19.97
C GLU A 86 3.17 -11.66 -20.29
N VAL A 87 1.96 -12.19 -20.09
CA VAL A 87 1.66 -13.62 -20.30
C VAL A 87 1.39 -13.95 -21.76
N ILE A 88 0.76 -13.02 -22.49
CA ILE A 88 0.50 -13.14 -23.92
C ILE A 88 1.45 -12.20 -24.64
N PRO A 89 2.60 -12.68 -25.17
CA PRO A 89 3.37 -11.89 -26.11
C PRO A 89 2.48 -11.68 -27.34
N LEU A 90 1.88 -10.49 -27.41
CA LEU A 90 1.19 -10.01 -28.61
C LEU A 90 2.27 -9.71 -29.65
N ASN A 91 2.86 -10.78 -30.21
CA ASN A 91 3.69 -10.70 -31.39
C ASN A 91 2.81 -10.17 -32.53
N LYS A 92 3.23 -9.04 -33.09
CA LYS A 92 2.95 -8.72 -34.48
C LYS A 92 3.68 -9.69 -35.39
#